data_AF-A0A832TFA5-F1
#
_entry.id   AF-A0A832TFA5-F1
#
_cell.length_a   1.000
_cell.length_b   1.000
_cell.length_c   1.000
_cell.angle_alpha   90.00
_cell.angle_beta   90.00
_cell.angle_gamma   90.00
#
_symmetry.space_group_name_H-M   'P 1'
#
loop_
_entity.id
_entity.type
_entity.pdbx_description
1 polymer ?
#
loop_
_entity_poly.entity_id
_entity_poly.type
_entity_poly.pdbx_seq_one_letter_code
_entity_poly.pdbx_strand_id
1 'polypeptide(L)'
;MGNSGSFAIGINIAAFAVITDLKLGMAVSILPFVFNSILILLTVFFIGKKASVSFDGKRLVSDHKRSLVTLITYKRPLTERQVVTIISFLLVLSTAIGILAEMLY
;
A
#
# COMPACT_ATOMS: atom_id res chain seq x y z
N MET A 1 5.08 1.52 -14.50
CA MET A 1 5.23 2.98 -14.31
C MET A 1 6.37 3.23 -13.34
N GLY A 2 7.31 4.13 -13.68
CA GLY A 2 8.42 4.47 -12.79
C GLY A 2 8.03 5.50 -11.73
N ASN A 3 9.03 5.99 -10.97
CA ASN A 3 8.81 6.95 -9.89
C ASN A 3 7.99 8.18 -10.33
N SER A 4 8.26 8.76 -11.51
CA SER A 4 7.49 9.91 -12.01
C SER A 4 5.99 9.64 -12.12
N GLY A 5 5.58 8.46 -12.58
CA GLY A 5 4.17 8.11 -12.71
C GLY A 5 3.49 8.01 -11.34
N SER A 6 4.16 7.33 -10.40
CA SER A 6 3.65 7.18 -9.03
C SER A 6 3.53 8.52 -8.30
N PHE A 7 4.52 9.42 -8.47
CA PHE A 7 4.46 10.77 -7.90
C PHE A 7 3.35 11.62 -8.51
N ALA A 8 3.18 11.59 -9.84
CA ALA A 8 2.12 12.34 -10.52
C ALA A 8 0.72 11.92 -10.04
N ILE A 9 0.48 10.60 -9.91
CA ILE A 9 -0.79 10.08 -9.38
C ILE A 9 -1.00 10.55 -7.93
N GLY A 10 0.02 10.42 -7.08
CA GLY A 10 -0.07 10.82 -5.67
C GLY A 10 -0.39 12.31 -5.50
N ILE A 11 0.29 13.18 -6.26
CA ILE A 11 0.06 14.64 -6.23
C ILE A 11 -1.35 14.97 -6.73
N ASN A 12 -1.82 14.33 -7.81
CA ASN A 12 -3.16 14.60 -8.33
C ASN A 12 -4.26 14.20 -7.33
N ILE A 13 -4.13 13.04 -6.68
CA ILE A 13 -5.08 12.61 -5.64
C ILE A 13 -5.05 13.59 -4.45
N ALA A 14 -3.86 13.99 -4.02
CA ALA A 14 -3.68 14.95 -2.93
C ALA A 14 -4.32 16.30 -3.25
N ALA A 15 -4.01 16.87 -4.41
CA ALA A 15 -4.55 18.13 -4.87
C ALA A 15 -6.07 18.08 -5.00
N PHE A 16 -6.62 17.02 -5.60
CA PHE A 16 -8.06 16.86 -5.74
C PHE A 16 -8.78 16.86 -4.39
N ALA A 17 -8.28 16.10 -3.41
CA ALA A 17 -8.88 16.05 -2.07
C ALA A 17 -8.79 17.39 -1.33
N VAL A 18 -7.71 18.16 -1.53
CA VAL A 18 -7.60 19.49 -0.93
C VAL A 18 -8.60 20.46 -1.55
N ILE A 19 -8.78 20.43 -2.87
CA ILE A 19 -9.69 21.33 -3.60
C ILE A 19 -11.16 21.00 -3.29
N THR A 20 -11.49 19.71 -3.17
CA THR A 20 -12.85 19.24 -2.91
C THR A 20 -13.18 19.12 -1.42
N ASP A 21 -12.25 19.49 -0.55
CA ASP A 21 -12.31 19.36 0.91
C ASP A 21 -12.47 17.93 1.46
N LEU A 22 -12.29 16.89 0.62
CA LEU A 22 -12.39 15.47 0.97
C LEU A 22 -11.12 14.92 1.66
N LYS A 23 -10.46 15.73 2.49
CA LYS A 23 -9.13 15.42 3.04
C LYS A 23 -9.16 14.18 3.93
N LEU A 24 -10.19 14.05 4.77
CA LEU A 24 -10.32 12.96 5.73
C LEU A 24 -10.59 11.64 5.01
N GLY A 25 -11.60 11.61 4.12
CA GLY A 25 -11.93 10.46 3.30
C GLY A 25 -10.77 10.00 2.43
N MET A 26 -10.00 10.93 1.86
CA MET A 26 -8.79 10.59 1.12
C MET A 26 -7.70 10.01 2.01
N ALA A 27 -7.42 10.62 3.18
CA ALA A 27 -6.43 10.12 4.13
C ALA A 27 -6.74 8.68 4.59
N VAL A 28 -8.02 8.38 4.85
CA VAL A 28 -8.48 7.03 5.19
C VAL A 28 -8.35 6.08 3.99
N SER A 29 -8.66 6.53 2.78
CA SER A 29 -8.59 5.70 1.56
C SER A 29 -7.16 5.23 1.25
N ILE A 30 -6.14 6.03 1.56
CA ILE A 30 -4.75 5.70 1.27
C ILE A 30 -4.04 4.91 2.39
N LEU A 31 -4.73 4.54 3.47
CA LEU A 31 -4.15 3.85 4.62
C LEU A 31 -3.31 2.60 4.27
N PRO A 32 -3.69 1.72 3.31
CA PRO A 32 -2.86 0.57 2.95
C PRO A 32 -1.47 0.98 2.44
N PHE A 33 -1.39 2.11 1.73
CA PHE A 33 -0.12 2.66 1.22
C PHE A 33 0.68 3.35 2.31
N VAL A 34 0.02 4.07 3.21
CA VAL A 34 0.65 4.68 4.40
C VAL A 34 1.26 3.58 5.27
N PHE A 35 0.50 2.53 5.58
CA PHE A 35 0.96 1.39 6.36
C PHE A 35 2.13 0.68 5.68
N ASN A 36 2.06 0.44 4.36
CA ASN A 36 3.19 -0.10 3.60
C ASN A 36 4.45 0.76 3.75
N SER A 37 4.32 2.08 3.63
CA SER A 37 5.43 3.03 3.75
C SER A 37 6.03 3.02 5.16
N ILE A 38 5.19 2.97 6.19
CA ILE A 38 5.63 2.85 7.59
C ILE A 38 6.43 1.57 7.81
N LEU A 39 5.96 0.41 7.33
CA LEU A 39 6.69 -0.85 7.45
C LEU A 39 8.08 -0.79 6.80
N ILE A 40 8.17 -0.17 5.62
CA ILE A 40 9.44 0.00 4.91
C ILE A 40 10.37 0.92 5.70
N LEU A 41 9.89 2.08 6.14
CA LEU A 41 10.67 3.05 6.90
C LEU A 41 11.15 2.49 8.24
N LEU A 42 10.27 1.84 9.01
CA LEU A 42 10.64 1.17 10.25
C LEU A 42 11.73 0.13 10.01
N THR A 43 11.61 -0.68 8.96
CA THR A 43 12.64 -1.66 8.64
C THR A 43 13.97 -0.98 8.30
N VAL A 44 13.96 0.07 7.49
CA VAL A 44 15.18 0.77 7.09
C VAL A 44 15.84 1.44 8.29
N PHE A 45 15.08 2.12 9.15
CA PHE A 45 15.62 2.82 10.31
C PHE A 45 16.11 1.90 11.42
N PHE A 46 15.39 0.80 11.71
CA PHE A 46 15.71 -0.06 12.85
C PHE A 46 16.57 -1.29 12.48
N ILE A 47 16.49 -1.78 11.25
CA ILE A 47 17.15 -3.03 10.82
C ILE A 47 18.25 -2.74 9.78
N GLY A 48 18.22 -1.58 9.11
CA GLY A 48 19.19 -1.22 8.07
C GLY A 48 19.14 -2.10 6.81
N LYS A 49 18.12 -2.96 6.69
CA LYS A 49 17.96 -3.89 5.56
C LYS A 49 16.76 -3.49 4.71
N LYS A 50 16.93 -3.53 3.38
CA LYS A 50 15.82 -3.30 2.45
C LYS A 50 14.82 -4.47 2.49
N ALA A 51 13.57 -4.17 2.16
CA ALA A 51 12.57 -5.21 1.89
C ALA A 51 12.99 -5.96 0.61
N SER A 52 13.06 -7.29 0.69
CA SER A 52 13.29 -8.16 -0.47
C SER A 52 12.20 -9.22 -0.53
N VAL A 53 11.74 -9.47 -1.75
CA VAL A 53 10.85 -10.59 -2.10
C VAL A 53 11.65 -11.47 -3.05
N SER A 54 11.70 -12.76 -2.78
CA SER A 54 12.29 -13.74 -3.69
C SER A 54 11.23 -14.23 -4.67
N PHE A 55 11.59 -14.32 -5.95
CA PHE A 55 10.71 -14.81 -7.00
C PHE A 55 11.19 -16.18 -7.46
N ASP A 56 10.41 -17.22 -7.16
CA ASP A 56 10.74 -18.61 -7.49
C ASP A 56 10.19 -19.01 -8.89
N GLY A 57 10.24 -18.09 -9.86
CA GLY A 57 9.75 -18.29 -11.22
C GLY A 57 8.21 -18.32 -11.41
N LYS A 58 7.43 -18.65 -10.37
CA LYS A 58 5.95 -18.64 -10.40
C LYS A 58 5.29 -17.99 -9.19
N ARG A 59 6.01 -17.86 -8.07
CA ARG A 59 5.45 -17.40 -6.79
C ARG A 59 6.41 -16.43 -6.11
N LEU A 60 5.83 -15.43 -5.47
CA LEU A 60 6.47 -14.47 -4.58
C LEU A 60 6.50 -15.06 -3.18
N VAL A 61 7.70 -15.13 -2.60
CA VAL A 61 7.93 -15.56 -1.22
C VAL A 61 8.75 -14.50 -0.52
N SER A 62 8.42 -14.23 0.74
CA SER A 62 9.29 -13.45 1.60
C SER A 62 9.55 -14.16 2.92
N ASP A 63 10.82 -14.08 3.35
CA ASP A 63 11.26 -14.54 4.66
C ASP A 63 11.15 -13.45 5.74
N HIS A 64 10.64 -12.27 5.37
CA HIS A 64 10.58 -11.11 6.25
C HIS A 64 9.25 -10.36 6.08
N LYS A 65 8.89 -9.50 7.04
CA LYS A 65 7.66 -8.68 7.04
C LYS A 65 8.01 -7.19 6.99
N ARG A 66 8.51 -6.70 5.86
CA ARG A 66 9.16 -5.38 5.72
C ARG A 66 8.39 -4.39 4.84
N SER A 67 7.30 -4.83 4.25
CA SER A 67 6.40 -4.12 3.36
C SER A 67 5.07 -4.88 3.32
N LEU A 68 4.01 -4.28 2.81
CA LEU A 68 2.71 -4.93 2.72
C LEU A 68 2.78 -6.19 1.83
N VAL A 69 3.52 -6.15 0.72
CA VAL A 69 3.77 -7.32 -0.15
C VAL A 69 4.51 -8.44 0.58
N THR A 70 5.56 -8.12 1.32
CA THR A 70 6.35 -9.13 2.06
C THR A 70 5.57 -9.69 3.26
N LEU A 71 4.71 -8.89 3.89
CA LEU A 71 3.80 -9.33 4.94
C LEU A 71 2.74 -10.30 4.39
N ILE A 72 2.18 -10.02 3.22
CA ILE A 72 1.22 -10.90 2.53
C ILE A 72 1.87 -12.22 2.10
N THR A 73 3.12 -12.17 1.61
CA THR A 73 3.87 -13.34 1.12
C THR A 73 4.74 -14.01 2.19
N TYR A 74 4.63 -13.60 3.46
CA TYR A 74 5.46 -14.11 4.54
C TYR A 74 5.15 -15.58 4.82
N LYS A 75 6.14 -16.46 4.57
CA LYS A 75 5.98 -17.93 4.69
C LYS A 75 4.77 -18.49 3.91
N ARG A 76 4.26 -17.75 2.94
CA ARG A 76 3.09 -18.10 2.11
C ARG A 76 3.39 -17.74 0.66
N PRO A 77 3.82 -18.71 -0.17
CA PRO A 77 4.13 -18.46 -1.57
C PRO A 77 2.85 -18.13 -2.35
N LEU A 78 2.77 -16.91 -2.90
CA LEU A 78 1.60 -16.44 -3.66
C LEU A 78 2.02 -16.00 -5.07
N THR A 79 1.12 -16.15 -6.04
CA THR A 79 1.36 -15.60 -7.38
C THR A 79 1.25 -14.08 -7.36
N GLU A 80 1.89 -13.40 -8.32
CA GLU A 80 1.78 -11.94 -8.47
C GLU A 80 0.33 -11.49 -8.58
N ARG A 81 -0.49 -12.20 -9.38
CA ARG A 81 -1.92 -11.91 -9.53
C ARG A 81 -2.66 -11.95 -8.19
N GLN A 82 -2.39 -12.97 -7.36
CA GLN A 82 -3.01 -13.08 -6.03
C GLN A 82 -2.60 -11.93 -5.12
N VAL A 83 -1.32 -11.54 -5.12
CA VAL A 83 -0.84 -10.40 -4.32
C VAL A 83 -1.53 -9.11 -4.77
N VAL A 84 -1.59 -8.86 -6.09
CA VAL A 84 -2.27 -7.68 -6.63
C VAL A 84 -3.75 -7.68 -6.24
N THR A 85 -4.45 -8.81 -6.36
CA THR A 85 -5.87 -8.91 -5.95
C THR A 85 -6.07 -8.59 -4.47
N ILE A 86 -5.20 -9.08 -3.58
CA ILE A 86 -5.28 -8.80 -2.14
C ILE A 86 -5.06 -7.31 -1.88
N ILE A 87 -4.06 -6.68 -2.51
CA ILE A 87 -3.77 -5.25 -2.33
C ILE A 87 -4.91 -4.40 -2.87
N SER A 88 -5.43 -4.72 -4.06
CA SER A 88 -6.57 -4.03 -4.63
C SER A 88 -7.81 -4.16 -3.76
N PHE A 89 -8.06 -5.35 -3.18
CA PHE A 89 -9.17 -5.55 -2.25
C PHE A 89 -9.01 -4.72 -0.97
N LEU A 90 -7.81 -4.68 -0.39
CA LEU A 90 -7.51 -3.81 0.76
C LEU A 90 -7.72 -2.33 0.43
N LEU A 91 -7.32 -1.88 -0.76
CA LEU A 91 -7.56 -0.52 -1.22
C LEU A 91 -9.06 -0.23 -1.32
N VAL A 92 -9.83 -1.09 -1.97
CA VAL A 92 -11.29 -0.92 -2.11
C VAL A 92 -11.97 -0.85 -0.74
N LEU A 93 -11.60 -1.73 0.19
CA LEU A 93 -12.10 -1.69 1.56
C LEU A 93 -11.75 -0.37 2.26
N SER A 94 -10.51 0.09 2.14
CA SER A 94 -10.08 1.35 2.76
C SER A 94 -10.81 2.55 2.17
N THR A 95 -11.03 2.56 0.86
CA THR A 95 -11.81 3.60 0.18
C THR A 95 -13.27 3.57 0.62
N ALA A 96 -13.88 2.40 0.75
CA ALA A 96 -15.25 2.29 1.27
C ALA A 96 -15.37 2.85 2.69
N ILE A 97 -14.41 2.55 3.57
CA ILE A 97 -14.34 3.12 4.91
C ILE A 97 -14.13 4.64 4.84
N GLY A 98 -13.28 5.12 3.92
CA GLY A 98 -13.04 6.55 3.72
C GLY A 98 -14.30 7.30 3.29
N ILE A 99 -15.08 6.74 2.39
CA ILE A 99 -16.38 7.29 1.97
C ILE A 99 -17.34 7.35 3.18
N LEU A 100 -17.43 6.26 3.95
CA LEU A 100 -18.28 6.24 5.15
C LEU A 100 -17.84 7.26 6.19
N ALA A 101 -16.53 7.42 6.41
CA ALA A 101 -15.98 8.40 7.34
C ALA A 101 -16.34 9.83 6.90
N GLU A 102 -16.25 10.13 5.61
CA GLU A 102 -16.64 11.42 5.04
C GLU A 102 -18.15 11.67 5.10
N MET A 103 -18.98 10.63 5.07
CA MET A 103 -20.43 10.78 5.25
C MET A 103 -20.83 11.04 6.71
N LEU A 104 -19.97 10.67 7.67
CA LEU A 104 -20.24 10.75 9.11
C LEU A 104 -19.74 12.06 9.74
N TYR A 105 -18.84 12.79 9.08
CA TYR A 105 -18.19 14.01 9.57
C TYR A 105 -18.45 15.19 8.63
#